data_AF-A0A7K8YXJ3-F1
#
_entry.id   AF-A0A7K8YXJ3-F1
#
_cell.length_a   1.000
_cell.length_b   1.000
_cell.length_c   1.000
_cell.angle_alpha   90.00
_cell.angle_beta   90.00
_cell.angle_gamma   90.00
#
_symmetry.space_group_name_H-M   'P 1'
#
loop_
_entity.id
_entity.type
_entity.pdbx_description
1 polymer ?
#
loop_
_entity_poly.entity_id
_entity_poly.type
_entity_poly.pdbx_seq_one_letter_code
_entity_poly.pdbx_strand_id
1 'polypeptide(L)'
;QAALSQPSSLSANVGETVKITCSGSSNSYGWFQQKVPGTAPVTVIYWDDLRPSDIPSRFSGSKSGSTATLTITGVQAEDEAVYFCGSYDSSSGSYG
;
A
#
# COMPACT_ATOMS: atom_id res chain seq x y z
N GLN A 1 0.55 -15.78 -11.90
CA GLN A 1 0.33 -14.55 -11.11
C GLN A 1 0.78 -14.85 -9.70
N ALA A 2 1.84 -14.21 -9.20
CA ALA A 2 2.25 -14.40 -7.81
C ALA A 2 1.17 -13.78 -6.91
N ALA A 3 0.62 -14.56 -5.98
CA ALA A 3 -0.36 -14.07 -5.03
C ALA A 3 0.36 -13.17 -4.01
N LEU A 4 -0.09 -11.92 -3.90
CA LEU A 4 0.39 -11.02 -2.85
C LEU A 4 -0.16 -11.47 -1.50
N SER A 5 0.69 -11.42 -0.47
CA SER A 5 0.32 -11.75 0.90
C SER A 5 0.34 -10.48 1.76
N GLN A 6 -0.79 -10.14 2.36
CA GLN A 6 -0.96 -9.01 3.26
C GLN A 6 -1.88 -9.43 4.43
N PRO A 7 -1.83 -8.76 5.60
CA PRO A 7 -2.73 -9.07 6.71
C PRO A 7 -4.19 -8.84 6.28
N SER A 8 -5.10 -9.72 6.74
CA SER A 8 -6.52 -9.64 6.44
C SER A 8 -7.20 -8.45 7.14
N SER A 9 -6.73 -8.09 8.33
CA SER A 9 -7.24 -6.97 9.11
C SER A 9 -6.17 -6.50 10.11
N LEU A 10 -6.16 -5.20 10.37
CA LEU A 10 -5.35 -4.57 11.42
C LEU A 10 -6.25 -3.60 12.21
N SER A 11 -5.90 -3.35 13.46
CA SER A 11 -6.54 -2.34 14.29
C SER A 11 -5.48 -1.42 14.87
N ALA A 12 -5.81 -0.14 14.97
CA ALA A 12 -4.97 0.90 15.54
C ALA A 12 -5.86 1.99 16.16
N ASN A 13 -5.40 2.59 17.25
CA ASN A 13 -6.08 3.71 17.87
C ASN A 13 -5.73 5.03 17.17
N VAL A 14 -6.61 6.02 17.31
CA VAL A 14 -6.32 7.39 16.85
C VAL A 14 -5.02 7.89 17.49
N GLY A 15 -4.12 8.44 16.67
CA GLY A 15 -2.81 8.93 17.09
C GLY A 15 -1.69 7.88 17.06
N GLU A 16 -2.00 6.60 16.94
CA GLU A 16 -0.97 5.55 16.82
C GLU A 16 -0.31 5.54 15.45
N THR A 17 0.76 4.74 15.33
CA THR A 17 1.38 4.42 14.06
C THR A 17 1.07 2.96 13.71
N VAL A 18 0.49 2.74 12.53
CA VAL A 18 0.25 1.40 11.99
C VAL A 18 1.15 1.13 10.79
N LYS A 19 1.58 -0.12 10.66
CA LYS A 19 2.36 -0.61 9.53
C LYS A 19 1.62 -1.76 8.86
N ILE A 20 1.27 -1.58 7.59
CA ILE A 20 0.64 -2.60 6.75
C ILE A 20 1.72 -3.18 5.84
N THR A 21 1.90 -4.49 5.86
CA THR A 21 2.92 -5.16 5.05
C THR A 21 2.28 -5.92 3.90
N CYS A 22 3.00 -5.97 2.78
CA CYS A 22 2.64 -6.77 1.63
C CYS A 22 3.90 -7.45 1.10
N SER A 23 3.85 -8.77 0.90
CA SER A 23 4.97 -9.55 0.39
C SER A 23 4.58 -10.27 -0.90
N GLY A 24 5.52 -10.34 -1.84
CA GLY A 24 5.33 -11.00 -3.13
C GLY A 24 6.64 -11.13 -3.90
N SER A 25 6.57 -11.57 -5.15
CA SER A 25 7.75 -11.73 -6.01
C SER A 25 7.98 -10.55 -6.96
N SER A 26 7.36 -9.40 -6.71
CA SER A 26 7.38 -8.28 -7.66
C SER A 26 8.46 -7.25 -7.37
N ASN A 27 8.89 -6.57 -8.44
CA ASN A 27 9.95 -5.56 -8.39
C ASN A 27 9.51 -4.29 -7.66
N SER A 28 8.26 -3.87 -7.86
CA SER A 28 7.70 -2.66 -7.27
C SER A 28 6.25 -2.87 -6.82
N TYR A 29 5.82 -2.09 -5.83
CA TYR A 29 4.50 -2.14 -5.24
C TYR A 29 3.85 -0.75 -5.18
N GLY A 30 2.51 -0.76 -5.16
CA GLY A 30 1.69 0.39 -4.82
C GLY A 30 0.70 0.05 -3.72
N TRP A 31 0.22 1.08 -3.02
CA TRP A 31 -0.81 0.98 -1.98
C TRP A 31 -2.04 1.76 -2.37
N PHE A 32 -3.20 1.15 -2.15
CA PHE A 32 -4.49 1.72 -2.50
C PHE A 32 -5.42 1.67 -1.29
N GLN A 33 -6.22 2.72 -1.12
CA GLN A 33 -7.22 2.86 -0.08
C GLN A 33 -8.60 2.88 -0.72
N GLN A 34 -9.51 2.04 -0.22
CA GLN A 34 -10.92 2.04 -0.58
C GLN A 34 -11.76 2.23 0.70
N LYS A 35 -12.34 3.42 0.85
CA LYS A 35 -13.17 3.75 2.01
C LYS A 35 -14.58 3.18 1.91
N VAL A 36 -15.15 3.17 0.70
CA VAL A 36 -16.52 2.73 0.46
C VAL A 36 -16.48 1.51 -0.47
N PRO A 37 -17.07 0.37 -0.08
CA PRO A 37 -17.19 -0.78 -0.96
C PRO A 37 -17.88 -0.41 -2.27
N GLY A 38 -17.28 -0.78 -3.40
CA GLY A 38 -17.80 -0.49 -4.74
C GLY A 38 -17.38 0.85 -5.33
N THR A 39 -16.61 1.69 -4.62
CA THR A 39 -16.01 2.90 -5.21
C THR A 39 -14.62 2.64 -5.78
N ALA A 40 -14.17 3.51 -6.68
CA ALA A 40 -12.80 3.50 -7.16
C ALA A 40 -11.81 3.64 -5.99
N PRO A 41 -10.80 2.76 -5.88
CA PRO A 41 -9.72 2.92 -4.92
C PRO A 41 -8.87 4.15 -5.22
N VAL A 42 -8.34 4.78 -4.17
CA VAL A 42 -7.41 5.91 -4.25
C VAL A 42 -5.98 5.41 -4.05
N THR A 43 -5.06 5.81 -4.92
CA THR A 43 -3.63 5.52 -4.73
C THR A 43 -3.07 6.34 -3.58
N VAL A 44 -2.47 5.66 -2.60
CA VAL A 44 -1.84 6.27 -1.42
C VAL A 44 -0.33 6.35 -1.60
N ILE A 45 0.27 5.28 -2.10
CA ILE A 45 1.70 5.18 -2.44
C ILE A 45 1.83 4.49 -3.80
N TYR A 46 2.74 4.97 -4.64
CA TYR A 46 3.11 4.37 -5.90
C TYR A 46 4.64 4.20 -5.96
N TRP A 47 5.12 3.25 -6.76
CA TRP A 47 6.56 3.01 -6.96
C TRP A 47 7.31 2.88 -5.63
N ASP A 48 6.78 2.05 -4.73
CA ASP A 48 7.34 1.68 -3.43
C ASP A 48 7.33 2.76 -2.33
N ASP A 49 7.67 4.01 -2.64
CA ASP A 49 7.83 5.07 -1.65
C ASP A 49 7.27 6.45 -2.08
N LEU A 50 6.83 6.60 -3.33
CA LEU A 50 6.31 7.86 -3.82
C LEU A 50 4.87 8.08 -3.36
N ARG A 51 4.60 9.23 -2.76
CA ARG A 51 3.28 9.64 -2.30
C ARG A 51 2.71 10.75 -3.20
N PRO A 52 1.47 10.63 -3.72
CA PRO A 52 0.83 11.72 -4.45
C PRO A 52 0.69 12.98 -3.60
N SER A 53 0.69 14.17 -4.22
CA SER A 53 0.66 15.47 -3.51
C SER A 53 -0.57 15.65 -2.62
N ASP A 54 -1.70 15.08 -3.03
CA ASP A 54 -2.99 15.24 -2.35
C ASP A 54 -3.19 14.23 -1.22
N ILE A 55 -2.21 13.33 -1.03
CA ILE A 55 -2.21 12.36 0.06
C ILE A 55 -1.45 12.95 1.26
N PRO A 56 -2.05 12.93 2.47
CA PRO A 56 -1.44 13.51 3.67
C PRO A 56 -0.03 12.98 3.97
N SER A 57 0.84 13.85 4.48
CA SER A 57 2.25 13.51 4.78
C SER A 57 2.44 12.39 5.81
N ARG A 58 1.37 12.08 6.56
CA ARG A 58 1.34 11.00 7.55
C ARG A 58 1.43 9.59 6.94
N PHE A 59 1.14 9.44 5.65
CA PHE A 59 1.32 8.20 4.91
C PHE A 59 2.73 8.12 4.34
N SER A 60 3.39 6.97 4.44
CA SER A 60 4.66 6.72 3.77
C SER A 60 4.81 5.27 3.32
N GLY A 61 5.52 5.09 2.21
CA GLY A 61 5.82 3.78 1.65
C GLY A 61 7.29 3.43 1.82
N SER A 62 7.58 2.14 1.84
CA SER A 62 8.94 1.61 1.76
C SER A 62 8.90 0.18 1.24
N LYS A 63 10.02 -0.28 0.67
CA LYS A 63 10.23 -1.68 0.29
C LYS A 63 11.56 -2.18 0.83
N SER A 64 11.56 -3.38 1.40
CA SER A 64 12.75 -4.12 1.80
C SER A 64 12.69 -5.52 1.24
N GLY A 65 13.63 -5.85 0.34
CA GLY A 65 13.61 -7.11 -0.41
C GLY A 65 12.29 -7.31 -1.17
N SER A 66 11.56 -8.35 -0.78
CA SER A 66 10.26 -8.75 -1.35
C SER A 66 9.04 -8.20 -0.60
N THR A 67 9.25 -7.34 0.41
CA THR A 67 8.18 -6.85 1.29
C THR A 67 8.06 -5.34 1.19
N ALA A 68 6.89 -4.86 0.78
CA ALA A 68 6.47 -3.47 0.88
C ALA A 68 5.79 -3.19 2.22
N THR A 69 5.96 -1.99 2.74
CA THR A 69 5.34 -1.51 3.97
C THR A 69 4.71 -0.15 3.76
N LEU A 70 3.40 -0.03 4.01
CA LEU A 70 2.72 1.24 4.21
C LEU A 70 2.76 1.60 5.69
N THR A 71 3.27 2.77 6.01
CA THR A 71 3.23 3.34 7.36
C THR A 71 2.23 4.48 7.39
N ILE A 72 1.33 4.47 8.38
CA ILE A 72 0.40 5.56 8.65
C ILE A 72 0.73 6.04 10.06
N THR A 73 1.33 7.21 10.18
CA THR A 73 1.61 7.84 11.49
C THR A 73 0.43 8.69 11.91
N GLY A 74 0.15 8.78 13.21
CA GLY A 74 -0.96 9.61 13.70
C GLY A 74 -2.30 9.26 13.06
N VAL A 75 -2.67 7.97 13.10
CA VAL A 75 -3.91 7.43 12.53
C VAL A 75 -5.10 8.30 12.92
N GLN A 76 -5.98 8.58 11.95
CA GLN A 76 -7.21 9.35 12.15
C GLN A 76 -8.45 8.47 11.93
N ALA A 77 -9.61 8.91 12.40
CA ALA A 77 -10.86 8.17 12.21
C ALA A 77 -11.18 7.96 10.72
N GLU A 78 -10.79 8.92 9.86
CA GLU A 78 -11.00 8.85 8.41
C GLU A 78 -10.07 7.84 7.71
N ASP A 79 -9.10 7.27 8.41
CA ASP A 79 -8.17 6.25 7.89
C ASP A 79 -8.75 4.84 7.97
N GLU A 80 -9.92 4.64 8.59
CA GLU A 80 -10.66 3.39 8.56
C GLU A 80 -11.13 3.09 7.13
N ALA A 81 -10.50 2.09 6.51
CA ALA A 81 -10.71 1.73 5.12
C ALA A 81 -10.16 0.33 4.81
N VAL A 82 -10.49 -0.19 3.64
CA VAL A 82 -9.78 -1.34 3.06
C VAL A 82 -8.51 -0.83 2.40
N TYR A 83 -7.37 -1.40 2.80
CA TYR A 83 -6.08 -1.16 2.15
C TYR A 83 -5.63 -2.43 1.43
N PHE A 84 -5.16 -2.26 0.22
CA PHE A 84 -4.57 -3.36 -0.53
C PHE A 84 -3.33 -2.91 -1.29
N CYS A 85 -2.37 -3.80 -1.40
CA CYS A 85 -1.22 -3.61 -2.25
C CYS A 85 -1.50 -4.09 -3.68
N GLY A 86 -0.88 -3.44 -4.65
CA GLY A 86 -0.75 -3.93 -6.01
C GLY A 86 0.72 -4.07 -6.36
N SER A 87 1.05 -4.97 -7.28
CA SER A 87 2.39 -5.11 -7.80
C SER A 87 2.52 -4.58 -9.22
N TYR A 88 3.69 -4.02 -9.52
CA TYR A 88 4.12 -3.65 -10.85
C TYR A 88 5.28 -4.56 -11.23
N ASP A 89 5.04 -5.43 -12.21
CA ASP A 89 6.10 -6.17 -12.86
C ASP A 89 6.56 -5.36 -14.07
N SER A 90 7.80 -4.87 -14.02
CA SER A 90 8.45 -4.29 -15.17
C SER A 90 8.83 -5.42 -16.14
N SER A 91 7.86 -6.00 -16.83
CA SER A 91 8.14 -6.91 -17.94
C SER A 91 8.54 -6.11 -19.18
N SER A 92 9.66 -5.38 -19.08
CA SER A 92 10.42 -4.97 -20.26
C SER A 92 11.26 -6.16 -20.72
N GLY A 93 10.71 -6.96 -21.65
CA GLY A 93 11.51 -7.88 -22.46
C GLY A 93 10.99 -9.32 -22.55
N SER A 94 9.96 -9.56 -23.35
CA SER A 94 9.90 -10.78 -24.15
C SER A 94 9.78 -10.39 -25.62
N TYR A 95 10.93 -10.12 -26.24
CA TYR A 95 11.16 -10.63 -27.58
C TYR A 95 11.71 -12.05 -27.39
N GLY A 96 10.96 -13.03 -27.87
CA GLY A 96 11.22 -14.45 -27.75
C GLY A 96 9.94 -15.22 -28.01
#